data_AF-W9G351-F1
#
_entry.id   AF-W9G351-F1
#
_cell.length_a   1.000
_cell.length_b   1.000
_cell.length_c   1.000
_cell.angle_alpha   90.00
_cell.angle_beta   90.00
_cell.angle_gamma   90.00
#
_symmetry.space_group_name_H-M   'P 1'
#
loop_
_entity.id
_entity.type
_entity.pdbx_description
1 polymer ?
#
loop_
_entity_poly.entity_id
_entity_poly.type
_entity_poly.pdbx_seq_one_letter_code
_entity_poly.pdbx_strand_id
1 'polypeptide(L)'
;MPSHPASRPTSAAPFIASSGPGAPRRRRRRLWSALATALIAAAGLVAASPNLASAAPDATPDFGPNVKIFDPSMSVSEIKATVDAISAQQVDNEMGSSRYTLLFKPGTYGSAAEPLVFQVGYYTEVAGLGALPTDVVINGHVDVYNRCLAPDNCIALNNFWRSLSNLTINVMGETGCRSSGNFWAASQAAPLRRVNVTGGNLTLMDYCTAGPQYASGGFISDSQTGFIINGSQQQYLVRNSSIGGWSNGVWNQVFSGVVGAPATSFPSPTYTTLDATPVSRERPFLYIDEAGTWQVHVPSAQHDSSGVTWASGQTPGRDVPLSDFYLARPTDSVTTINSQLARGKNLIFTPGVYDVDRSITVRRANTVVLGMGLASLTAQQGATPIVIGDVPGVILAGVMVDAGSVNSPVLVKVGTGNPGLSIAQRGDASNPTTLLDVFLRVGGPFAGRATTALEVNSDYALLDDIWAWRADHGSGVGWTVNPAEQGVVVNGDHVTATGLFSEHFRKYNTVWNGEDGRTVFYQNELPYDPPNQAAWQHDGVLGYAGYKVADSVRTHELWGGGSYIYTNVDPSIHATRGFEVPVTPGVRMHSLLTVQLGAGTIDHVVNDTGAAVDGTPSPGIPSTVVSFP
;
A
#
# COMPACT_ATOMS: atom_id res chain seq x y z
N MET A 1 18.61 -55.32 -46.00
CA MET A 1 19.51 -54.70 -47.00
C MET A 1 18.86 -53.42 -47.48
N PRO A 2 19.63 -52.35 -47.76
CA PRO A 2 20.99 -52.06 -47.29
C PRO A 2 21.06 -50.65 -46.66
N SER A 3 22.05 -50.25 -45.86
CA SER A 3 23.31 -50.87 -45.44
C SER A 3 23.91 -50.06 -44.27
N HIS A 4 24.19 -50.77 -43.17
CA HIS A 4 25.29 -50.56 -42.21
C HIS A 4 26.68 -50.57 -42.91
N PRO A 5 27.86 -50.39 -42.25
CA PRO A 5 28.19 -50.63 -40.82
C PRO A 5 29.19 -49.63 -40.14
N ALA A 6 29.13 -49.45 -38.81
CA ALA A 6 29.99 -50.03 -37.72
C ALA A 6 31.18 -49.12 -37.34
N SER A 7 31.72 -49.05 -36.12
CA SER A 7 31.71 -49.95 -34.94
C SER A 7 32.12 -49.17 -33.65
N ARG A 8 31.55 -49.58 -32.52
CA ARG A 8 31.92 -49.29 -31.10
C ARG A 8 33.08 -50.25 -30.62
N PRO A 9 33.37 -50.47 -29.30
CA PRO A 9 33.86 -49.61 -28.17
C PRO A 9 34.99 -50.30 -27.32
N THR A 10 35.20 -49.86 -26.05
CA THR A 10 35.80 -50.55 -24.86
C THR A 10 37.34 -50.62 -24.76
N SER A 11 38.06 -50.63 -23.61
CA SER A 11 37.81 -50.76 -22.15
C SER A 11 39.16 -50.54 -21.39
N ALA A 12 39.09 -50.35 -20.04
CA ALA A 12 40.07 -50.77 -19.01
C ALA A 12 40.98 -49.72 -18.30
N ALA A 13 40.84 -49.67 -16.96
CA ALA A 13 41.88 -49.32 -15.95
C ALA A 13 42.71 -50.60 -15.61
N PRO A 14 43.65 -50.73 -14.60
CA PRO A 14 44.18 -49.81 -13.56
C PRO A 14 45.73 -49.95 -13.26
N PHE A 15 46.20 -49.44 -12.10
CA PHE A 15 47.52 -49.66 -11.38
C PHE A 15 48.76 -48.86 -11.89
N ILE A 16 49.73 -48.33 -11.11
CA ILE A 16 50.43 -48.72 -9.86
C ILE A 16 50.94 -47.47 -9.06
N ALA A 17 51.11 -47.65 -7.74
CA ALA A 17 51.66 -46.75 -6.71
C ALA A 17 53.21 -46.61 -6.67
N SER A 18 53.73 -45.59 -5.95
CA SER A 18 54.57 -45.77 -4.72
C SER A 18 55.62 -44.66 -4.46
N SER A 19 55.61 -44.18 -3.20
CA SER A 19 56.74 -43.88 -2.28
C SER A 19 57.76 -42.75 -2.54
N GLY A 20 57.98 -41.93 -1.49
CA GLY A 20 58.92 -40.79 -1.38
C GLY A 20 60.39 -41.19 -1.18
N PRO A 21 61.19 -40.63 -0.22
CA PRO A 21 61.06 -39.48 0.67
C PRO A 21 62.29 -38.51 0.62
N GLY A 22 62.31 -37.43 1.43
CA GLY A 22 63.58 -36.70 1.66
C GLY A 22 63.48 -35.34 2.38
N ALA A 23 63.34 -35.35 3.71
CA ALA A 23 63.95 -34.32 4.58
C ALA A 23 65.40 -34.77 4.93
N PRO A 24 66.22 -34.11 5.79
CA PRO A 24 66.02 -32.92 6.63
C PRO A 24 67.27 -31.99 6.82
N ARG A 25 67.12 -30.87 7.55
CA ARG A 25 67.99 -30.38 8.67
C ARG A 25 67.73 -28.88 8.93
N ARG A 26 67.17 -28.44 10.07
CA ARG A 26 67.67 -28.33 11.47
C ARG A 26 68.58 -27.11 11.76
N ARG A 27 68.25 -26.47 12.90
CA ARG A 27 69.01 -25.57 13.82
C ARG A 27 68.73 -24.06 13.60
N ARG A 28 68.47 -23.22 14.62
CA ARG A 28 68.85 -23.24 16.05
C ARG A 28 67.84 -22.47 16.93
N ARG A 29 67.68 -22.97 18.16
CA ARG A 29 67.13 -22.32 19.36
C ARG A 29 67.94 -21.08 19.77
N ARG A 30 67.30 -20.11 20.45
CA ARG A 30 67.81 -19.53 21.71
C ARG A 30 66.65 -19.17 22.66
N LEU A 31 66.67 -19.83 23.81
CA LEU A 31 66.02 -19.49 25.07
C LEU A 31 66.84 -18.42 25.80
N TRP A 32 66.19 -17.54 26.56
CA TRP A 32 66.73 -16.98 27.80
C TRP A 32 65.62 -16.94 28.86
N SER A 33 65.74 -17.85 29.82
CA SER A 33 65.26 -17.79 31.22
C SER A 33 66.16 -16.81 32.01
N ALA A 34 65.91 -16.29 33.20
CA ALA A 34 64.83 -16.34 34.20
C ALA A 34 65.21 -15.36 35.34
N LEU A 35 64.30 -15.27 36.33
CA LEU A 35 64.48 -14.96 37.76
C LEU A 35 64.08 -13.58 38.32
N ALA A 36 63.49 -13.71 39.50
CA ALA A 36 62.55 -12.86 40.19
C ALA A 36 63.20 -12.05 41.32
N THR A 37 62.50 -10.99 41.75
CA THR A 37 62.52 -10.56 43.17
C THR A 37 61.20 -9.84 43.50
N ALA A 38 60.56 -10.28 44.59
CA ALA A 38 59.35 -9.72 45.15
C ALA A 38 59.65 -8.47 46.00
N LEU A 39 58.73 -7.51 46.01
CA LEU A 39 58.59 -6.53 47.10
C LEU A 39 57.13 -6.11 47.23
N ILE A 40 56.67 -6.16 48.48
CA ILE A 40 55.33 -5.94 48.99
C ILE A 40 55.01 -4.44 48.95
N ALA A 41 53.83 -4.08 48.42
CA ALA A 41 53.12 -2.86 48.81
C ALA A 41 51.61 -3.10 48.69
N ALA A 42 50.99 -3.41 49.82
CA ALA A 42 49.55 -3.34 49.98
C ALA A 42 49.13 -1.87 50.05
N ALA A 43 48.38 -1.39 49.06
CA ALA A 43 47.59 -0.17 49.15
C ALA A 43 46.24 -0.47 48.49
N GLY A 44 45.18 -0.33 49.29
CA GLY A 44 43.80 -0.65 48.89
C GLY A 44 43.37 0.20 47.69
N LEU A 45 43.00 -0.49 46.61
CA LEU A 45 42.16 0.06 45.56
C LEU A 45 40.77 -0.51 45.79
N VAL A 46 39.87 0.35 46.26
CA VAL A 46 38.43 0.13 46.23
C VAL A 46 38.08 -0.24 44.79
N ALA A 47 37.58 -1.46 44.58
CA ALA A 47 37.01 -1.85 43.30
C ALA A 47 35.76 -0.98 43.08
N ALA A 48 35.94 0.13 42.37
CA ALA A 48 34.83 0.81 41.75
C ALA A 48 34.31 -0.14 40.66
N SER A 49 33.21 -0.82 40.96
CA SER A 49 32.36 -1.42 39.94
C SER A 49 32.19 -0.38 38.84
N PRO A 50 32.43 -0.69 37.56
CA PRO A 50 31.98 0.21 36.51
C PRO A 50 30.46 0.25 36.68
N ASN A 51 29.96 1.38 37.15
CA ASN A 51 28.57 1.75 36.90
C ASN A 51 28.46 1.66 35.38
N LEU A 52 27.85 0.57 34.90
CA LEU A 52 27.16 0.58 33.63
C LEU A 52 26.21 1.75 33.76
N ALA A 53 26.61 2.89 33.21
CA ALA A 53 25.70 3.98 33.01
C ALA A 53 24.56 3.35 32.22
N SER A 54 23.42 3.16 32.88
CA SER A 54 22.14 3.02 32.20
C SER A 54 22.18 4.08 31.13
N ALA A 55 22.23 3.68 29.86
CA ALA A 55 21.96 4.60 28.78
C ALA A 55 20.66 5.29 29.18
N ALA A 56 20.67 6.63 29.22
CA ALA A 56 19.44 7.35 29.41
C ALA A 56 18.48 6.85 28.32
N PRO A 57 17.20 6.55 28.64
CA PRO A 57 16.25 6.20 27.60
C PRO A 57 16.31 7.29 26.52
N ASP A 58 16.51 6.89 25.26
CA ASP A 58 16.58 7.84 24.16
C ASP A 58 15.37 8.77 24.24
N ALA A 59 15.63 10.08 24.23
CA ALA A 59 14.57 11.07 24.30
C ALA A 59 13.57 10.82 23.16
N THR A 60 12.27 10.82 23.47
CA THR A 60 11.21 10.70 22.47
C THR A 60 11.51 11.64 21.29
N PRO A 61 11.62 11.13 20.05
CA PRO A 61 11.93 11.96 18.90
C PRO A 61 10.87 13.03 18.68
N ASP A 62 11.31 14.22 18.27
CA ASP A 62 10.41 15.33 17.94
C ASP A 62 9.87 15.19 16.51
N PHE A 63 8.74 14.50 16.39
CA PHE A 63 7.97 14.38 15.14
C PHE A 63 7.08 15.60 14.85
N GLY A 64 7.19 16.67 15.65
CA GLY A 64 6.34 17.86 15.53
C GLY A 64 4.98 17.70 16.23
N PRO A 65 4.18 18.78 16.23
CA PRO A 65 2.99 18.90 17.09
C PRO A 65 1.82 18.00 16.67
N ASN A 66 1.82 17.52 15.42
CA ASN A 66 0.71 16.76 14.84
C ASN A 66 0.83 15.25 15.08
N VAL A 67 1.90 14.80 15.73
CA VAL A 67 2.06 13.43 16.21
C VAL A 67 1.71 13.39 17.68
N LYS A 68 0.70 12.60 18.04
CA LYS A 68 0.28 12.35 19.42
C LYS A 68 0.79 10.98 19.82
N ILE A 69 1.61 10.92 20.87
CA ILE A 69 2.18 9.69 21.38
C ILE A 69 1.54 9.39 22.73
N PHE A 70 0.84 8.28 22.82
CA PHE A 70 0.19 7.79 24.02
C PHE A 70 1.03 6.68 24.64
N ASP A 71 1.18 6.68 25.96
CA ASP A 71 1.81 5.59 26.71
C ASP A 71 0.83 4.98 27.72
N PRO A 72 1.04 3.73 28.17
CA PRO A 72 0.06 3.02 29.00
C PRO A 72 -0.17 3.63 30.39
N SER A 73 0.63 4.62 30.81
CA SER A 73 0.40 5.33 32.08
C SER A 73 -0.64 6.45 31.96
N MET A 74 -0.96 6.89 30.74
CA MET A 74 -2.01 7.89 30.50
C MET A 74 -3.39 7.29 30.78
N SER A 75 -4.26 8.06 31.42
CA SER A 75 -5.63 7.62 31.68
C SER A 75 -6.44 7.54 30.38
N VAL A 76 -7.46 6.66 30.34
CA VAL A 76 -8.36 6.57 29.19
C VAL A 76 -9.01 7.91 28.90
N SER A 77 -9.39 8.67 29.94
CA SER A 77 -9.98 10.00 29.80
C SER A 77 -9.06 11.02 29.09
N GLU A 78 -7.76 11.01 29.36
CA GLU A 78 -6.79 11.92 28.74
C GLU A 78 -6.55 11.58 27.26
N ILE A 79 -6.41 10.28 26.97
CA ILE A 79 -6.30 9.77 25.60
C ILE A 79 -7.57 10.13 24.82
N LYS A 80 -8.74 9.82 25.40
CA LYS A 80 -10.04 10.07 24.81
C LYS A 80 -10.25 11.55 24.50
N ALA A 81 -9.93 12.45 25.42
CA ALA A 81 -10.02 13.89 25.19
C ALA A 81 -9.19 14.34 23.98
N THR A 82 -8.01 13.75 23.77
CA THR A 82 -7.15 14.07 22.62
C THR A 82 -7.72 13.54 21.31
N VAL A 83 -8.08 12.25 21.26
CA VAL A 83 -8.57 11.61 20.03
C VAL A 83 -9.94 12.12 19.62
N ASP A 84 -10.83 12.42 20.58
CA ASP A 84 -12.15 13.00 20.30
C ASP A 84 -12.01 14.44 19.77
N ALA A 85 -11.09 15.23 20.30
CA ALA A 85 -10.82 16.59 19.80
C ALA A 85 -10.26 16.59 18.36
N ILE A 86 -9.47 15.58 18.00
CA ILE A 86 -8.97 15.41 16.62
C ILE A 86 -10.09 14.90 15.72
N SER A 87 -10.88 13.91 16.17
CA SER A 87 -12.03 13.38 15.43
C SER A 87 -13.03 14.49 15.10
N ALA A 88 -13.38 15.34 16.07
CA ALA A 88 -14.28 16.47 15.87
C ALA A 88 -13.77 17.48 14.81
N GLN A 89 -12.46 17.58 14.64
CA GLN A 89 -11.88 18.40 13.56
C GLN A 89 -11.85 17.67 12.22
N GLN A 90 -11.67 16.34 12.22
CA GLN A 90 -11.29 15.59 11.04
C GLN A 90 -12.42 14.79 10.39
N VAL A 91 -13.53 14.47 11.07
CA VAL A 91 -14.61 13.64 10.50
C VAL A 91 -15.21 14.25 9.23
N ASP A 92 -15.36 15.58 9.18
CA ASP A 92 -15.91 16.30 8.01
C ASP A 92 -14.86 17.08 7.21
N ASN A 93 -13.57 16.94 7.53
CA ASN A 93 -12.47 17.71 6.95
C ASN A 93 -11.87 17.09 5.68
N GLU A 94 -12.73 16.68 4.76
CA GLU A 94 -12.36 15.97 3.54
C GLU A 94 -11.27 16.70 2.73
N MET A 95 -11.38 18.01 2.55
CA MET A 95 -10.45 18.79 1.72
C MET A 95 -9.51 19.69 2.54
N GLY A 96 -9.41 19.49 3.85
CA GLY A 96 -8.55 20.30 4.71
C GLY A 96 -7.07 19.96 4.60
N SER A 97 -6.24 20.84 5.17
CA SER A 97 -4.79 20.68 5.25
C SER A 97 -4.29 20.04 6.55
N SER A 98 -5.16 19.89 7.56
CA SER A 98 -4.81 19.24 8.82
C SER A 98 -4.49 17.76 8.62
N ARG A 99 -3.40 17.30 9.23
CA ARG A 99 -2.89 15.92 9.20
C ARG A 99 -2.53 15.50 10.62
N TYR A 100 -2.84 14.27 11.01
CA TYR A 100 -2.54 13.77 12.35
C TYR A 100 -2.02 12.33 12.34
N THR A 101 -1.12 12.03 13.27
CA THR A 101 -0.71 10.65 13.57
C THR A 101 -0.92 10.38 15.06
N LEU A 102 -1.62 9.30 15.37
CA LEU A 102 -1.91 8.81 16.71
C LEU A 102 -1.08 7.54 16.95
N LEU A 103 -0.05 7.63 17.78
CA LEU A 103 0.88 6.55 18.07
C LEU A 103 0.67 6.01 19.47
N PHE A 104 0.54 4.70 19.60
CA PHE A 104 0.37 4.01 20.87
C PHE A 104 1.64 3.20 21.18
N LYS A 105 2.32 3.50 22.30
CA LYS A 105 3.46 2.69 22.76
C LYS A 105 3.01 1.27 23.15
N PRO A 106 3.93 0.29 23.19
CA PRO A 106 3.63 -1.04 23.71
C PRO A 106 2.93 -0.99 25.08
N GLY A 107 1.83 -1.71 25.20
CA GLY A 107 1.02 -1.84 26.40
C GLY A 107 -0.48 -1.99 26.10
N THR A 108 -1.29 -1.86 27.15
CA THR A 108 -2.74 -2.03 27.08
C THR A 108 -3.45 -0.74 27.43
N TYR A 109 -4.42 -0.37 26.61
CA TYR A 109 -5.21 0.86 26.71
C TYR A 109 -6.69 0.50 26.89
N GLY A 110 -7.33 1.08 27.90
CA GLY A 110 -8.71 0.75 28.26
C GLY A 110 -8.86 -0.58 29.00
N SER A 111 -10.06 -0.80 29.52
CA SER A 111 -10.47 -2.03 30.20
C SER A 111 -11.96 -2.31 29.97
N ALA A 112 -12.46 -3.46 30.42
CA ALA A 112 -13.90 -3.74 30.34
C ALA A 112 -14.77 -2.74 31.13
N ALA A 113 -14.22 -2.13 32.19
CA ALA A 113 -14.93 -1.12 32.99
C ALA A 113 -14.81 0.29 32.41
N GLU A 114 -13.70 0.59 31.73
CA GLU A 114 -13.42 1.88 31.11
C GLU A 114 -12.78 1.64 29.73
N PRO A 115 -13.60 1.29 28.72
CA PRO A 115 -13.11 0.97 27.38
C PRO A 115 -12.63 2.23 26.65
N LEU A 116 -11.60 2.09 25.80
CA LEU A 116 -11.15 3.17 24.92
C LEU A 116 -11.85 3.06 23.57
N VAL A 117 -12.84 3.93 23.34
CA VAL A 117 -13.60 4.00 22.09
C VAL A 117 -13.43 5.38 21.46
N PHE A 118 -13.02 5.41 20.19
CA PHE A 118 -12.88 6.64 19.42
C PHE A 118 -13.05 6.43 17.91
N GLN A 119 -13.38 7.52 17.22
CA GLN A 119 -13.59 7.55 15.77
C GLN A 119 -12.38 8.15 15.05
N VAL A 120 -12.07 7.62 13.87
CA VAL A 120 -10.99 8.09 13.00
C VAL A 120 -11.57 8.90 11.83
N GLY A 121 -11.22 10.19 11.78
CA GLY A 121 -11.61 11.11 10.70
C GLY A 121 -10.65 11.09 9.51
N TYR A 122 -10.83 12.02 8.56
CA TYR A 122 -9.91 12.20 7.44
C TYR A 122 -8.48 12.51 7.91
N TYR A 123 -7.52 12.19 7.08
CA TYR A 123 -6.08 12.42 7.25
C TYR A 123 -5.53 12.10 8.63
N THR A 124 -5.99 10.98 9.18
CA THR A 124 -5.58 10.50 10.51
C THR A 124 -5.02 9.10 10.36
N GLU A 125 -3.76 8.93 10.73
CA GLU A 125 -3.11 7.63 10.89
C GLU A 125 -3.17 7.21 12.35
N VAL A 126 -3.58 5.97 12.62
CA VAL A 126 -3.52 5.33 13.93
C VAL A 126 -2.56 4.15 13.85
N ALA A 127 -1.55 4.10 14.71
CA ALA A 127 -0.59 3.01 14.71
C ALA A 127 -0.10 2.63 16.11
N GLY A 128 0.14 1.34 16.32
CA GLY A 128 0.92 0.85 17.44
C GLY A 128 2.43 0.90 17.15
N LEU A 129 3.23 1.12 18.20
CA LEU A 129 4.69 1.17 18.17
C LEU A 129 5.32 -0.14 18.68
N GLY A 130 4.57 -1.25 18.62
CA GLY A 130 5.04 -2.59 18.93
C GLY A 130 5.89 -3.20 17.82
N ALA A 131 6.71 -4.19 18.17
CA ALA A 131 7.33 -5.05 17.18
C ALA A 131 6.23 -5.93 16.52
N LEU A 132 5.30 -6.41 17.36
CA LEU A 132 4.13 -7.17 16.99
C LEU A 132 2.84 -6.37 17.23
N PRO A 133 1.76 -6.63 16.48
CA PRO A 133 0.45 -6.03 16.73
C PRO A 133 -0.11 -6.37 18.11
N THR A 134 0.32 -7.48 18.71
CA THR A 134 -0.08 -7.92 20.04
C THR A 134 0.57 -7.13 21.16
N ASP A 135 1.62 -6.35 20.88
CA ASP A 135 2.31 -5.55 21.89
C ASP A 135 1.51 -4.30 22.26
N VAL A 136 0.56 -3.88 21.41
CA VAL A 136 -0.33 -2.73 21.64
C VAL A 136 -1.77 -3.21 21.61
N VAL A 137 -2.45 -3.18 22.75
CA VAL A 137 -3.84 -3.65 22.87
C VAL A 137 -4.76 -2.49 23.22
N ILE A 138 -5.76 -2.24 22.38
CA ILE A 138 -6.87 -1.35 22.67
C ILE A 138 -8.07 -2.20 23.09
N ASN A 139 -8.43 -2.15 24.37
CA ASN A 139 -9.68 -2.71 24.88
C ASN A 139 -10.80 -1.69 24.62
N GLY A 140 -11.53 -1.89 23.53
CA GLY A 140 -12.49 -0.93 23.02
C GLY A 140 -12.58 -0.97 21.50
N HIS A 141 -12.66 0.19 20.87
CA HIS A 141 -12.95 0.35 19.44
C HIS A 141 -12.12 1.48 18.81
N VAL A 142 -11.72 1.27 17.55
CA VAL A 142 -11.12 2.27 16.67
C VAL A 142 -11.97 2.32 15.40
N ASP A 143 -12.96 3.20 15.41
CA ASP A 143 -14.07 3.11 14.48
C ASP A 143 -14.01 4.13 13.34
N VAL A 144 -14.58 3.76 12.19
CA VAL A 144 -14.99 4.65 11.10
C VAL A 144 -16.46 4.35 10.82
N TYR A 145 -17.28 5.39 10.85
CA TYR A 145 -18.72 5.34 10.64
C TYR A 145 -19.13 6.11 9.39
N ASN A 146 -20.37 5.94 8.93
CA ASN A 146 -20.92 6.71 7.81
C ASN A 146 -20.81 8.21 8.07
N ARG A 147 -20.56 8.96 7.01
CA ARG A 147 -20.60 10.43 7.03
C ARG A 147 -22.00 10.89 6.66
N CYS A 148 -22.64 11.62 7.57
CA CYS A 148 -24.02 12.10 7.43
C CYS A 148 -24.06 13.59 7.10
N LEU A 149 -24.00 13.95 5.81
CA LEU A 149 -24.06 15.34 5.36
C LEU A 149 -25.50 15.88 5.31
N ALA A 150 -26.49 14.99 5.15
CA ALA A 150 -27.91 15.29 5.19
C ALA A 150 -28.68 14.06 5.71
N PRO A 151 -29.95 14.18 6.14
CA PRO A 151 -30.72 13.04 6.66
C PRO A 151 -30.85 11.85 5.69
N ASP A 152 -30.84 12.10 4.39
CA ASP A 152 -30.88 11.12 3.29
C ASP A 152 -29.50 10.81 2.70
N ASN A 153 -28.45 11.45 3.20
CA ASN A 153 -27.06 11.26 2.79
C ASN A 153 -26.21 10.90 4.02
N CYS A 154 -26.33 9.62 4.41
CA CYS A 154 -25.58 8.97 5.48
C CYS A 154 -24.87 7.74 4.92
N ILE A 155 -23.77 7.95 4.21
CA ILE A 155 -23.06 6.91 3.47
C ILE A 155 -21.56 6.92 3.78
N ALA A 156 -20.84 5.89 3.34
CA ALA A 156 -19.39 5.78 3.49
C ALA A 156 -18.62 5.97 2.17
N LEU A 157 -19.30 6.33 1.06
CA LEU A 157 -18.66 6.52 -0.26
C LEU A 157 -17.49 7.51 -0.25
N ASN A 158 -17.49 8.48 0.67
CA ASN A 158 -16.43 9.48 0.77
C ASN A 158 -15.48 9.29 1.96
N ASN A 159 -15.58 8.19 2.70
CA ASN A 159 -14.72 7.98 3.87
C ASN A 159 -13.28 7.57 3.47
N PHE A 160 -12.51 8.54 2.98
CA PHE A 160 -11.16 8.36 2.44
C PHE A 160 -10.04 8.69 3.44
N TRP A 161 -8.80 8.49 3.01
CA TRP A 161 -7.56 9.08 3.53
C TRP A 161 -7.35 8.91 5.03
N ARG A 162 -7.29 7.68 5.50
CA ARG A 162 -7.01 7.34 6.91
C ARG A 162 -6.30 6.01 7.00
N SER A 163 -5.74 5.64 8.13
CA SER A 163 -5.12 4.32 8.25
C SER A 163 -5.12 3.80 9.67
N LEU A 164 -5.11 2.47 9.79
CA LEU A 164 -5.00 1.76 11.05
C LEU A 164 -3.94 0.68 10.94
N SER A 165 -2.96 0.65 11.84
CA SER A 165 -1.90 -0.35 11.77
C SER A 165 -1.26 -0.81 13.07
N ASN A 166 -0.66 -1.99 13.01
CA ASN A 166 0.28 -2.55 14.00
C ASN A 166 -0.24 -2.55 15.45
N LEU A 167 -1.50 -2.93 15.65
CA LEU A 167 -2.11 -3.02 16.97
C LEU A 167 -3.19 -4.10 17.04
N THR A 168 -3.56 -4.45 18.26
CA THR A 168 -4.69 -5.32 18.57
C THR A 168 -5.88 -4.50 19.03
N ILE A 169 -7.04 -4.73 18.41
CA ILE A 169 -8.33 -4.27 18.93
C ILE A 169 -9.00 -5.45 19.61
N ASN A 170 -9.26 -5.31 20.91
CA ASN A 170 -10.07 -6.24 21.67
C ASN A 170 -11.45 -5.61 21.86
N VAL A 171 -12.38 -5.98 20.98
CA VAL A 171 -13.71 -5.36 20.85
C VAL A 171 -14.52 -5.55 22.13
N MET A 172 -14.88 -4.44 22.77
CA MET A 172 -15.74 -4.40 23.96
C MET A 172 -16.22 -2.98 24.26
N GLY A 173 -17.22 -2.86 25.14
CA GLY A 173 -17.64 -1.57 25.68
C GLY A 173 -18.81 -0.90 24.96
N GLU A 174 -19.04 -1.24 23.69
CA GLU A 174 -20.21 -0.79 22.94
C GLU A 174 -21.47 -1.61 23.23
N THR A 175 -22.64 -1.06 22.87
CA THR A 175 -23.96 -1.69 23.07
C THR A 175 -24.77 -1.76 21.78
N GLY A 176 -25.87 -2.52 21.79
CA GLY A 176 -26.77 -2.63 20.64
C GLY A 176 -26.07 -3.22 19.40
N CYS A 177 -26.28 -2.62 18.23
CA CYS A 177 -25.65 -3.10 17.01
C CYS A 177 -24.13 -2.83 16.95
N ARG A 178 -23.62 -1.83 17.69
CA ARG A 178 -22.20 -1.45 17.73
C ARG A 178 -21.33 -2.46 18.49
N SER A 179 -21.93 -3.24 19.40
CA SER A 179 -21.20 -4.29 20.14
C SER A 179 -20.81 -5.51 19.30
N SER A 180 -21.29 -5.58 18.05
CA SER A 180 -21.05 -6.70 17.14
C SER A 180 -19.62 -6.80 16.61
N GLY A 181 -18.86 -5.70 16.64
CA GLY A 181 -17.53 -5.64 16.04
C GLY A 181 -16.94 -4.23 16.00
N ASN A 182 -15.66 -4.15 15.61
CA ASN A 182 -15.02 -2.88 15.25
C ASN A 182 -15.51 -2.45 13.86
N PHE A 183 -15.91 -1.19 13.70
CA PHE A 183 -16.42 -0.64 12.45
C PHE A 183 -15.31 0.05 11.67
N TRP A 184 -15.06 -0.39 10.45
CA TRP A 184 -14.16 0.26 9.50
C TRP A 184 -14.92 0.54 8.20
N ALA A 185 -15.97 1.37 8.31
CA ALA A 185 -16.82 1.76 7.18
C ALA A 185 -16.13 2.83 6.32
N ALA A 186 -15.09 2.42 5.61
CA ALA A 186 -14.26 3.30 4.78
C ALA A 186 -14.34 2.94 3.29
N SER A 187 -13.97 3.89 2.43
CA SER A 187 -13.85 3.68 0.98
C SER A 187 -12.35 3.59 0.58
N GLN A 188 -11.94 4.14 -0.58
CA GLN A 188 -10.56 4.09 -1.06
C GLN A 188 -9.57 4.81 -0.12
N ALA A 189 -8.28 4.45 -0.20
CA ALA A 189 -7.17 5.02 0.58
C ALA A 189 -7.40 5.03 2.10
N ALA A 190 -7.96 3.93 2.60
CA ALA A 190 -8.22 3.70 4.02
C ALA A 190 -7.62 2.36 4.52
N PRO A 191 -6.31 2.11 4.33
CA PRO A 191 -5.71 0.80 4.58
C PRO A 191 -5.76 0.40 6.05
N LEU A 192 -6.07 -0.88 6.27
CA LEU A 192 -5.93 -1.56 7.55
C LEU A 192 -4.83 -2.62 7.42
N ARG A 193 -3.70 -2.39 8.09
CA ARG A 193 -2.49 -3.21 7.92
C ARG A 193 -1.98 -3.73 9.24
N ARG A 194 -1.65 -5.01 9.32
CA ARG A 194 -0.99 -5.54 10.52
C ARG A 194 -1.83 -5.37 11.79
N VAL A 195 -3.14 -5.58 11.69
CA VAL A 195 -4.08 -5.43 12.81
C VAL A 195 -4.56 -6.79 13.26
N ASN A 196 -4.70 -6.96 14.57
CA ASN A 196 -5.31 -8.13 15.16
C ASN A 196 -6.67 -7.75 15.80
N VAL A 197 -7.78 -8.26 15.27
CA VAL A 197 -9.12 -8.00 15.84
C VAL A 197 -9.58 -9.22 16.61
N THR A 198 -9.85 -9.02 17.90
CA THR A 198 -10.27 -10.04 18.86
C THR A 198 -11.52 -9.57 19.61
N GLY A 199 -12.19 -10.47 20.32
CA GLY A 199 -13.38 -10.13 21.13
C GLY A 199 -14.67 -9.86 20.33
N GLY A 200 -14.59 -9.72 19.00
CA GLY A 200 -15.74 -9.46 18.13
C GLY A 200 -15.40 -9.57 16.65
N ASN A 201 -16.31 -9.09 15.79
CA ASN A 201 -16.12 -9.07 14.34
C ASN A 201 -15.35 -7.82 13.88
N LEU A 202 -14.93 -7.82 12.62
CA LEU A 202 -14.59 -6.59 11.88
C LEU A 202 -15.73 -6.31 10.90
N THR A 203 -16.33 -5.13 10.92
CA THR A 203 -17.37 -4.74 9.94
C THR A 203 -16.87 -3.64 9.02
N LEU A 204 -17.02 -3.86 7.72
CA LEU A 204 -16.59 -2.94 6.67
C LEU A 204 -17.72 -2.00 6.23
N MET A 205 -18.89 -2.12 6.86
CA MET A 205 -20.06 -1.27 6.66
C MET A 205 -20.54 -0.73 8.00
N ASP A 206 -21.03 0.50 8.01
CA ASP A 206 -21.78 1.05 9.12
C ASP A 206 -23.28 0.90 8.87
N TYR A 207 -23.83 -0.21 9.37
CA TYR A 207 -25.26 -0.48 9.34
C TYR A 207 -26.04 0.05 10.54
N CYS A 208 -25.34 0.65 11.51
CA CYS A 208 -25.93 1.13 12.75
C CYS A 208 -26.45 2.56 12.64
N THR A 209 -25.83 3.39 11.80
CA THR A 209 -26.21 4.80 11.65
C THR A 209 -27.51 4.97 10.87
N ALA A 210 -27.64 4.29 9.73
CA ALA A 210 -28.79 4.47 8.83
C ALA A 210 -29.13 3.18 8.05
N GLY A 211 -28.96 2.02 8.68
CA GLY A 211 -29.05 0.72 8.00
C GLY A 211 -27.89 0.49 7.03
N PRO A 212 -27.92 -0.57 6.21
CA PRO A 212 -26.93 -0.78 5.16
C PRO A 212 -26.93 0.37 4.16
N GLN A 213 -25.77 1.01 3.97
CA GLN A 213 -25.58 2.21 3.14
C GLN A 213 -24.34 2.08 2.26
N TYR A 214 -24.23 2.86 1.19
CA TYR A 214 -23.16 2.69 0.20
C TYR A 214 -21.75 2.88 0.79
N ALA A 215 -20.84 1.97 0.42
CA ALA A 215 -19.42 2.00 0.76
C ALA A 215 -18.60 1.41 -0.41
N SER A 216 -17.43 1.98 -0.70
CA SER A 216 -16.61 1.66 -1.88
C SER A 216 -15.14 1.43 -1.49
N GLY A 217 -14.93 0.56 -0.51
CA GLY A 217 -13.61 0.12 -0.07
C GLY A 217 -12.92 -0.79 -1.10
N GLY A 218 -11.79 -1.38 -0.77
CA GLY A 218 -10.94 -1.11 0.37
C GLY A 218 -9.82 -2.13 0.44
N PHE A 219 -8.95 -1.99 1.44
CA PHE A 219 -7.69 -2.74 1.48
C PHE A 219 -7.35 -3.20 2.91
N ILE A 220 -7.18 -4.51 3.08
CA ILE A 220 -6.65 -5.15 4.30
C ILE A 220 -5.40 -5.96 3.95
N SER A 221 -4.32 -5.78 4.69
CA SER A 221 -3.15 -6.67 4.60
C SER A 221 -2.56 -7.07 5.94
N ASP A 222 -1.84 -8.20 5.96
CA ASP A 222 -1.04 -8.66 7.10
C ASP A 222 -1.83 -8.77 8.41
N SER A 223 -3.15 -8.99 8.34
CA SER A 223 -4.05 -8.83 9.49
C SER A 223 -4.68 -10.15 9.90
N GLN A 224 -4.96 -10.27 11.20
CA GLN A 224 -5.67 -11.40 11.77
C GLN A 224 -6.99 -10.92 12.37
N THR A 225 -8.10 -11.57 12.01
CA THR A 225 -9.41 -11.21 12.52
C THR A 225 -10.30 -12.43 12.62
N GLY A 226 -11.36 -12.33 13.42
CA GLY A 226 -12.48 -13.26 13.39
C GLY A 226 -13.28 -13.13 12.09
N PHE A 227 -14.60 -13.14 12.20
CA PHE A 227 -15.46 -13.02 11.03
C PHE A 227 -15.48 -11.57 10.52
N ILE A 228 -15.39 -11.39 9.20
CA ILE A 228 -15.52 -10.08 8.56
C ILE A 228 -16.92 -9.92 7.97
N ILE A 229 -17.58 -8.83 8.34
CA ILE A 229 -18.85 -8.40 7.77
C ILE A 229 -18.55 -7.42 6.63
N ASN A 230 -18.64 -7.89 5.39
CA ASN A 230 -18.55 -7.04 4.20
C ASN A 230 -19.72 -6.06 4.11
N GLY A 231 -20.94 -6.57 4.30
CA GLY A 231 -22.15 -5.76 4.21
C GLY A 231 -22.37 -5.22 2.79
N SER A 232 -22.57 -3.91 2.69
CA SER A 232 -22.83 -3.17 1.45
C SER A 232 -21.57 -2.78 0.66
N GLN A 233 -20.37 -3.12 1.16
CA GLN A 233 -19.12 -2.81 0.46
C GLN A 233 -19.13 -3.37 -0.95
N GLN A 234 -18.99 -2.47 -1.92
CA GLN A 234 -19.06 -2.78 -3.35
C GLN A 234 -17.96 -3.76 -3.77
N GLN A 235 -16.73 -3.48 -3.34
CA GLN A 235 -15.55 -4.30 -3.60
C GLN A 235 -14.58 -4.23 -2.43
N TYR A 236 -13.61 -5.14 -2.38
CA TYR A 236 -12.56 -5.13 -1.38
C TYR A 236 -11.39 -6.06 -1.78
N LEU A 237 -10.17 -5.72 -1.39
CA LEU A 237 -9.02 -6.62 -1.39
C LEU A 237 -8.60 -6.96 0.05
N VAL A 238 -8.48 -8.26 0.34
CA VAL A 238 -7.78 -8.77 1.51
C VAL A 238 -6.59 -9.59 1.03
N ARG A 239 -5.38 -9.29 1.53
CA ARG A 239 -4.19 -10.09 1.21
C ARG A 239 -3.36 -10.48 2.43
N ASN A 240 -2.60 -11.58 2.33
CA ASN A 240 -1.67 -12.05 3.37
C ASN A 240 -2.26 -11.97 4.79
N SER A 241 -3.45 -12.53 4.98
CA SER A 241 -4.22 -12.33 6.21
C SER A 241 -4.79 -13.65 6.72
N SER A 242 -5.27 -13.66 7.96
CA SER A 242 -5.99 -14.80 8.54
C SER A 242 -7.35 -14.33 9.03
N ILE A 243 -8.42 -14.87 8.44
CA ILE A 243 -9.80 -14.47 8.77
C ILE A 243 -10.61 -15.68 9.24
N GLY A 244 -11.57 -15.46 10.14
CA GLY A 244 -12.51 -16.48 10.60
C GLY A 244 -13.65 -16.75 9.61
N GLY A 245 -13.83 -15.90 8.61
CA GLY A 245 -14.82 -16.03 7.55
C GLY A 245 -15.22 -14.67 6.96
N TRP A 246 -16.11 -14.70 5.98
CA TRP A 246 -16.56 -13.53 5.23
C TRP A 246 -18.07 -13.59 4.96
N SER A 247 -18.79 -12.48 5.15
CA SER A 247 -20.26 -12.48 5.14
C SER A 247 -20.91 -12.64 3.76
N ASN A 248 -20.51 -11.83 2.76
CA ASN A 248 -21.17 -11.75 1.46
C ASN A 248 -20.29 -11.05 0.41
N GLY A 249 -20.62 -11.22 -0.87
CA GLY A 249 -20.06 -10.42 -1.98
C GLY A 249 -21.13 -9.48 -2.57
N VAL A 250 -20.71 -8.28 -2.98
CA VAL A 250 -21.54 -7.33 -3.72
C VAL A 250 -21.11 -7.37 -5.19
N TRP A 251 -20.02 -6.71 -5.57
CA TRP A 251 -19.52 -6.73 -6.95
C TRP A 251 -18.19 -7.45 -7.10
N ASN A 252 -17.16 -7.12 -6.31
CA ASN A 252 -15.81 -7.69 -6.52
C ASN A 252 -15.05 -7.88 -5.19
N GLN A 253 -15.14 -9.06 -4.57
CA GLN A 253 -14.37 -9.36 -3.36
C GLN A 253 -13.19 -10.27 -3.70
N VAL A 254 -11.97 -9.76 -3.48
CA VAL A 254 -10.74 -10.43 -3.87
C VAL A 254 -9.92 -10.81 -2.65
N PHE A 255 -9.44 -12.04 -2.63
CA PHE A 255 -8.60 -12.60 -1.58
C PHE A 255 -7.31 -13.13 -2.19
N SER A 256 -6.17 -12.82 -1.59
CA SER A 256 -4.87 -13.31 -2.09
C SER A 256 -3.95 -13.69 -0.93
N GLY A 257 -3.58 -14.97 -0.82
CA GLY A 257 -2.78 -15.41 0.32
C GLY A 257 -3.53 -15.29 1.65
N VAL A 258 -4.85 -15.48 1.65
CA VAL A 258 -5.68 -15.33 2.85
C VAL A 258 -6.09 -16.68 3.41
N VAL A 259 -5.63 -16.97 4.63
CA VAL A 259 -6.07 -18.14 5.38
C VAL A 259 -7.51 -17.91 5.85
N GLY A 260 -8.41 -18.84 5.52
CA GLY A 260 -9.83 -18.75 5.87
C GLY A 260 -10.69 -17.96 4.86
N ALA A 261 -10.13 -17.53 3.73
CA ALA A 261 -10.92 -16.95 2.64
C ALA A 261 -11.89 -17.98 2.01
N PRO A 262 -13.05 -17.53 1.50
CA PRO A 262 -13.92 -18.39 0.71
C PRO A 262 -13.22 -18.83 -0.58
N ALA A 263 -13.56 -20.01 -1.10
CA ALA A 263 -13.09 -20.45 -2.41
C ALA A 263 -13.64 -19.54 -3.52
N THR A 264 -12.91 -19.44 -4.63
CA THR A 264 -13.35 -18.72 -5.83
C THR A 264 -14.72 -19.24 -6.29
N SER A 265 -15.68 -18.32 -6.45
CA SER A 265 -17.05 -18.62 -6.87
C SER A 265 -17.62 -17.59 -7.86
N PHE A 266 -16.78 -16.65 -8.33
CA PHE A 266 -17.19 -15.63 -9.30
C PHE A 266 -17.86 -16.28 -10.54
N PRO A 267 -19.03 -15.79 -11.00
CA PRO A 267 -19.64 -14.49 -10.67
C PRO A 267 -20.64 -14.54 -9.52
N SER A 268 -20.93 -15.70 -8.92
CA SER A 268 -21.96 -15.81 -7.88
C SER A 268 -21.66 -16.89 -6.84
N PRO A 269 -21.34 -16.51 -5.58
CA PRO A 269 -21.00 -15.15 -5.12
C PRO A 269 -19.77 -14.55 -5.82
N THR A 270 -19.61 -13.23 -5.77
CA THR A 270 -18.55 -12.47 -6.45
C THR A 270 -17.16 -12.55 -5.77
N TYR A 271 -16.71 -13.78 -5.47
CA TYR A 271 -15.43 -14.07 -4.82
C TYR A 271 -14.37 -14.51 -5.82
N THR A 272 -13.22 -13.84 -5.78
CA THR A 272 -12.00 -14.23 -6.51
C THR A 272 -10.90 -14.49 -5.49
N THR A 273 -10.43 -15.73 -5.41
CA THR A 273 -9.47 -16.16 -4.39
C THR A 273 -8.23 -16.77 -5.01
N LEU A 274 -7.07 -16.28 -4.60
CA LEU A 274 -5.75 -16.79 -4.94
C LEU A 274 -5.12 -17.38 -3.68
N ASP A 275 -4.56 -18.59 -3.80
CA ASP A 275 -3.93 -19.29 -2.67
C ASP A 275 -2.75 -18.52 -2.05
N ALA A 276 -2.07 -17.71 -2.86
CA ALA A 276 -0.92 -16.92 -2.48
C ALA A 276 -0.94 -15.53 -3.13
N THR A 277 -0.31 -14.54 -2.48
CA THR A 277 0.03 -13.26 -3.09
C THR A 277 1.34 -13.40 -3.86
N PRO A 278 1.35 -13.12 -5.19
CA PRO A 278 2.48 -13.45 -6.05
C PRO A 278 3.77 -12.75 -5.64
N VAL A 279 3.69 -11.44 -5.39
CA VAL A 279 4.76 -10.61 -4.85
C VAL A 279 4.15 -9.71 -3.80
N SER A 280 4.75 -9.66 -2.62
CA SER A 280 4.30 -8.77 -1.54
C SER A 280 5.48 -8.22 -0.76
N ARG A 281 5.25 -7.10 -0.07
CA ARG A 281 6.14 -6.53 0.94
C ARG A 281 5.27 -5.75 1.89
N GLU A 282 5.35 -6.02 3.18
CA GLU A 282 4.55 -5.25 4.14
C GLU A 282 5.13 -3.84 4.33
N ARG A 283 4.25 -2.88 4.66
CA ARG A 283 4.63 -1.46 4.82
C ARG A 283 5.67 -1.31 5.94
N PRO A 284 6.77 -0.55 5.74
CA PRO A 284 7.67 -0.18 6.83
C PRO A 284 6.93 0.59 7.93
N PHE A 285 7.23 0.28 9.19
CA PHE A 285 6.53 0.88 10.33
C PHE A 285 7.51 1.31 11.43
N LEU A 286 7.15 2.38 12.14
CA LEU A 286 7.84 2.81 13.35
C LEU A 286 7.54 1.84 14.48
N TYR A 287 8.54 1.49 15.26
CA TYR A 287 8.36 0.76 16.52
C TYR A 287 9.43 1.15 17.55
N ILE A 288 9.16 0.79 18.79
CA ILE A 288 10.09 0.92 19.92
C ILE A 288 10.51 -0.49 20.31
N ASP A 289 11.81 -0.76 20.31
CA ASP A 289 12.33 -2.05 20.75
C ASP A 289 12.33 -2.22 22.28
N GLU A 290 12.69 -3.41 22.76
CA GLU A 290 12.75 -3.71 24.19
C GLU A 290 13.70 -2.79 24.99
N ALA A 291 14.70 -2.19 24.33
CA ALA A 291 15.63 -1.25 24.94
C ALA A 291 15.11 0.20 24.97
N GLY A 292 13.94 0.46 24.36
CA GLY A 292 13.36 1.79 24.26
C GLY A 292 13.86 2.59 23.06
N THR A 293 14.61 1.97 22.14
CA THR A 293 15.17 2.65 20.97
C THR A 293 14.13 2.72 19.84
N TRP A 294 14.01 3.91 19.24
CA TRP A 294 13.11 4.15 18.12
C TRP A 294 13.73 3.69 16.81
N GLN A 295 13.00 2.85 16.09
CA GLN A 295 13.44 2.29 14.83
C GLN A 295 12.30 2.24 13.80
N VAL A 296 12.68 2.06 12.54
CA VAL A 296 11.75 1.69 11.46
C VAL A 296 12.06 0.25 11.08
N HIS A 297 11.11 -0.65 11.28
CA HIS A 297 11.19 -2.00 10.74
C HIS A 297 10.86 -1.97 9.25
N VAL A 298 11.72 -2.56 8.43
CA VAL A 298 11.59 -2.62 6.97
C VAL A 298 11.39 -4.09 6.56
N PRO A 299 10.14 -4.52 6.32
CA PRO A 299 9.85 -5.88 5.88
C PRO A 299 10.55 -6.24 4.57
N SER A 300 10.95 -7.50 4.45
CA SER A 300 11.51 -8.06 3.21
C SER A 300 10.41 -8.28 2.17
N ALA A 301 10.76 -8.21 0.89
CA ALA A 301 9.85 -8.69 -0.15
C ALA A 301 9.70 -10.22 -0.05
N GLN A 302 8.50 -10.71 -0.33
CA GLN A 302 8.16 -12.12 -0.37
C GLN A 302 7.50 -12.45 -1.71
N HIS A 303 7.62 -13.72 -2.09
CA HIS A 303 6.96 -14.29 -3.24
C HIS A 303 6.04 -15.41 -2.77
N ASP A 304 4.91 -15.57 -3.44
CA ASP A 304 3.91 -16.59 -3.13
C ASP A 304 3.55 -16.63 -1.63
N SER A 305 3.36 -15.46 -1.02
CA SER A 305 3.12 -15.31 0.41
C SER A 305 1.67 -15.66 0.78
N SER A 306 1.46 -16.17 2.00
CA SER A 306 0.12 -16.48 2.52
C SER A 306 0.09 -16.38 4.05
N GLY A 307 -1.03 -15.92 4.60
CA GLY A 307 -1.19 -15.63 6.01
C GLY A 307 -0.42 -14.40 6.49
N VAL A 308 -0.50 -14.13 7.79
CA VAL A 308 0.18 -12.98 8.41
C VAL A 308 1.67 -13.24 8.59
N THR A 309 2.49 -12.23 8.34
CA THR A 309 3.95 -12.28 8.43
C THR A 309 4.47 -12.34 9.86
N TRP A 310 3.63 -12.02 10.84
CA TRP A 310 3.95 -11.98 12.26
C TRP A 310 3.48 -13.21 13.06
N ALA A 311 2.96 -14.24 12.38
CA ALA A 311 2.45 -15.46 13.02
C ALA A 311 3.53 -16.21 13.84
N SER A 312 4.80 -16.07 13.44
CA SER A 312 5.95 -16.75 14.06
C SER A 312 6.92 -15.78 14.75
N GLY A 313 6.43 -14.60 15.16
CA GLY A 313 7.24 -13.54 15.76
C GLY A 313 7.45 -12.34 14.84
N GLN A 314 8.58 -11.65 14.96
CA GLN A 314 8.83 -10.44 14.18
C GLN A 314 8.80 -10.74 12.69
N THR A 315 8.18 -9.84 11.92
CA THR A 315 8.15 -9.96 10.46
C THR A 315 9.56 -10.04 9.89
N PRO A 316 9.81 -10.93 8.91
CA PRO A 316 11.10 -10.97 8.25
C PRO A 316 11.44 -9.62 7.61
N GLY A 317 12.58 -9.06 7.97
CA GLY A 317 12.94 -7.71 7.61
C GLY A 317 14.24 -7.27 8.27
N ARG A 318 14.50 -5.97 8.21
CA ARG A 318 15.64 -5.34 8.87
C ARG A 318 15.19 -4.10 9.61
N ASP A 319 15.83 -3.80 10.72
CA ASP A 319 15.58 -2.58 11.47
C ASP A 319 16.54 -1.48 11.01
N VAL A 320 16.01 -0.26 10.95
CA VAL A 320 16.77 0.95 10.64
C VAL A 320 16.62 1.92 11.81
N PRO A 321 17.71 2.32 12.47
CA PRO A 321 17.60 3.26 13.58
C PRO A 321 17.04 4.58 13.08
N LEU A 322 16.20 5.23 13.90
CA LEU A 322 15.60 6.51 13.51
C LEU A 322 16.65 7.59 13.21
N SER A 323 17.84 7.49 13.82
CA SER A 323 18.98 8.37 13.55
C SER A 323 19.44 8.35 12.09
N ASP A 324 19.12 7.31 11.30
CA ASP A 324 19.39 7.22 9.86
C ASP A 324 18.29 7.83 8.98
N PHE A 325 17.22 8.35 9.58
CA PHE A 325 16.18 9.10 8.89
C PHE A 325 16.36 10.61 9.08
N TYR A 326 16.00 11.35 8.05
CA TYR A 326 15.68 12.76 8.17
C TYR A 326 14.18 12.91 8.43
N LEU A 327 13.81 13.54 9.56
CA LEU A 327 12.42 13.89 9.87
C LEU A 327 12.10 15.22 9.19
N ALA A 328 11.59 15.15 7.97
CA ALA A 328 11.19 16.33 7.22
C ALA A 328 9.94 16.95 7.82
N ARG A 329 9.90 18.28 7.82
CA ARG A 329 8.77 19.11 8.24
C ARG A 329 8.19 19.88 7.06
N PRO A 330 6.90 20.26 7.08
CA PRO A 330 6.28 21.05 6.01
C PRO A 330 7.05 22.33 5.65
N THR A 331 7.80 22.89 6.60
CA THR A 331 8.62 24.09 6.42
C THR A 331 9.98 23.84 5.76
N ASP A 332 10.40 22.59 5.60
CA ASP A 332 11.68 22.26 4.98
C ASP A 332 11.62 22.47 3.47
N SER A 333 12.66 23.12 2.93
CA SER A 333 12.79 23.22 1.48
C SER A 333 13.09 21.86 0.84
N VAL A 334 12.63 21.64 -0.38
CA VAL A 334 12.98 20.45 -1.18
C VAL A 334 14.50 20.32 -1.36
N THR A 335 15.22 21.44 -1.42
CA THR A 335 16.70 21.44 -1.48
C THR A 335 17.31 20.80 -0.22
N THR A 336 16.78 21.11 0.97
CA THR A 336 17.20 20.49 2.23
C THR A 336 16.92 18.99 2.21
N ILE A 337 15.71 18.59 1.82
CA ILE A 337 15.31 17.18 1.73
C ILE A 337 16.24 16.40 0.79
N ASN A 338 16.47 16.91 -0.42
CA ASN A 338 17.37 16.28 -1.39
C ASN A 338 18.82 16.22 -0.90
N SER A 339 19.29 17.24 -0.17
CA SER A 339 20.62 17.23 0.45
C SER A 339 20.77 16.11 1.47
N GLN A 340 19.74 15.83 2.27
CA GLN A 340 19.75 14.74 3.25
C GLN A 340 19.73 13.36 2.59
N LEU A 341 18.91 13.19 1.55
CA LEU A 341 18.90 11.97 0.72
C LEU A 341 20.29 11.72 0.09
N ALA A 342 20.93 12.76 -0.44
CA ALA A 342 22.28 12.69 -1.01
C ALA A 342 23.36 12.35 0.03
N ARG A 343 23.16 12.72 1.30
CA ARG A 343 24.04 12.39 2.43
C ARG A 343 23.83 10.98 3.00
N GLY A 344 22.93 10.19 2.42
CA GLY A 344 22.71 8.81 2.85
C GLY A 344 21.53 8.62 3.80
N LYS A 345 20.76 9.67 4.12
CA LYS A 345 19.57 9.52 4.99
C LYS A 345 18.42 8.85 4.24
N ASN A 346 17.60 8.14 5.00
CA ASN A 346 16.22 7.83 4.65
C ASN A 346 15.33 9.03 5.00
N LEU A 347 14.03 8.98 4.68
CA LEU A 347 13.14 10.12 4.85
C LEU A 347 11.85 9.72 5.57
N ILE A 348 11.46 10.51 6.57
CA ILE A 348 10.11 10.49 7.12
C ILE A 348 9.52 11.89 6.94
N PHE A 349 8.37 11.99 6.27
CA PHE A 349 7.56 13.19 6.27
C PHE A 349 6.65 13.18 7.49
N THR A 350 6.86 14.13 8.40
CA THR A 350 5.93 14.36 9.51
C THR A 350 4.59 14.89 9.00
N PRO A 351 3.48 14.75 9.76
CA PRO A 351 2.14 15.07 9.26
C PRO A 351 1.98 16.55 8.86
N GLY A 352 1.69 16.77 7.58
CA GLY A 352 1.37 18.08 7.03
C GLY A 352 1.33 18.10 5.50
N VAL A 353 1.17 19.29 4.93
CA VAL A 353 1.17 19.54 3.47
C VAL A 353 2.48 20.25 3.10
N TYR A 354 3.20 19.70 2.12
CA TYR A 354 4.52 20.16 1.68
C TYR A 354 4.42 20.73 0.28
N ASP A 355 4.93 21.94 0.09
CA ASP A 355 5.04 22.55 -1.23
C ASP A 355 6.30 22.05 -1.95
N VAL A 356 6.11 21.38 -3.09
CA VAL A 356 7.19 20.73 -3.84
C VAL A 356 7.41 21.44 -5.17
N ASP A 357 8.33 22.43 -5.15
CA ASP A 357 8.69 23.28 -6.29
C ASP A 357 9.68 22.64 -7.27
N ARG A 358 10.22 21.48 -6.91
CA ARG A 358 11.11 20.66 -7.73
C ARG A 358 11.09 19.22 -7.25
N SER A 359 11.58 18.29 -8.05
CA SER A 359 11.55 16.87 -7.69
C SER A 359 12.37 16.56 -6.45
N ILE A 360 11.74 15.87 -5.49
CA ILE A 360 12.42 15.08 -4.47
C ILE A 360 12.95 13.84 -5.19
N THR A 361 14.28 13.73 -5.32
CA THR A 361 14.90 12.68 -6.14
C THR A 361 15.59 11.63 -5.28
N VAL A 362 15.10 10.41 -5.33
CA VAL A 362 15.66 9.26 -4.59
C VAL A 362 16.60 8.49 -5.50
N ARG A 363 17.91 8.56 -5.25
CA ARG A 363 18.95 7.95 -6.12
C ARG A 363 19.73 6.82 -5.47
N ARG A 364 19.49 6.52 -4.19
CA ARG A 364 20.22 5.50 -3.45
C ARG A 364 19.35 4.26 -3.31
N ALA A 365 19.88 3.10 -3.68
CA ALA A 365 19.20 1.82 -3.46
C ALA A 365 18.81 1.64 -1.99
N ASN A 366 17.73 0.90 -1.72
CA ASN A 366 17.23 0.62 -0.38
C ASN A 366 16.81 1.85 0.46
N THR A 367 16.63 3.01 -0.17
CA THR A 367 16.14 4.20 0.53
C THR A 367 14.67 4.00 0.92
N VAL A 368 14.35 4.26 2.18
CA VAL A 368 12.98 4.28 2.69
C VAL A 368 12.50 5.72 2.76
N VAL A 369 11.33 5.97 2.17
CA VAL A 369 10.59 7.23 2.23
C VAL A 369 9.22 6.94 2.80
N LEU A 370 8.95 7.41 4.02
CA LEU A 370 7.71 7.16 4.76
C LEU A 370 6.95 8.47 4.98
N GLY A 371 5.66 8.49 4.70
CA GLY A 371 4.74 9.54 5.14
C GLY A 371 4.02 9.12 6.41
N MET A 372 3.93 10.06 7.37
CA MET A 372 3.11 9.94 8.57
C MET A 372 1.85 10.78 8.42
N GLY A 373 0.70 10.25 8.85
CA GLY A 373 -0.56 10.98 8.91
C GLY A 373 -1.03 11.44 7.53
N LEU A 374 -0.74 10.65 6.50
CA LEU A 374 -1.05 10.96 5.10
C LEU A 374 -0.40 12.29 4.65
N ALA A 375 0.88 12.48 5.02
CA ALA A 375 1.68 13.61 4.58
C ALA A 375 1.52 13.84 3.07
N SER A 376 1.15 15.05 2.70
CA SER A 376 0.73 15.38 1.33
C SER A 376 1.78 16.27 0.65
N LEU A 377 2.20 15.88 -0.55
CA LEU A 377 3.17 16.61 -1.35
C LEU A 377 2.43 17.32 -2.49
N THR A 378 2.29 18.63 -2.39
CA THR A 378 1.61 19.45 -3.40
C THR A 378 2.62 19.91 -4.44
N ALA A 379 2.42 19.54 -5.70
CA ALA A 379 3.26 20.00 -6.79
C ALA A 379 3.17 21.51 -6.95
N GLN A 380 4.31 22.18 -7.04
CA GLN A 380 4.40 23.60 -7.36
C GLN A 380 5.12 23.77 -8.69
N GLN A 381 4.78 24.83 -9.44
CA GLN A 381 5.46 25.20 -10.69
C GLN A 381 5.49 24.08 -11.76
N GLY A 382 4.55 23.13 -11.72
CA GLY A 382 4.49 21.98 -12.63
C GLY A 382 5.59 20.94 -12.39
N ALA A 383 6.20 20.93 -11.21
CA ALA A 383 7.19 19.93 -10.83
C ALA A 383 6.58 18.52 -10.85
N THR A 384 7.42 17.50 -11.04
CA THR A 384 7.10 16.11 -10.66
C THR A 384 7.54 15.91 -9.22
N PRO A 385 6.63 15.85 -8.22
CA PRO A 385 7.02 15.87 -6.81
C PRO A 385 8.03 14.79 -6.41
N ILE A 386 7.83 13.54 -6.86
CA ILE A 386 8.74 12.43 -6.54
C ILE A 386 9.29 11.80 -7.82
N VAL A 387 10.62 11.66 -7.86
CA VAL A 387 11.32 10.86 -8.87
C VAL A 387 12.20 9.83 -8.17
N ILE A 388 11.90 8.56 -8.37
CA ILE A 388 12.77 7.45 -7.97
C ILE A 388 13.69 7.12 -9.15
N GLY A 389 15.00 7.12 -8.92
CA GLY A 389 15.99 6.80 -9.94
C GLY A 389 16.06 5.30 -10.26
N ASP A 390 16.96 4.94 -11.18
CA ASP A 390 17.18 3.57 -11.65
C ASP A 390 18.00 2.74 -10.63
N VAL A 391 17.42 2.50 -9.45
CA VAL A 391 18.02 1.77 -8.34
C VAL A 391 17.02 0.81 -7.69
N PRO A 392 17.46 -0.37 -7.21
CA PRO A 392 16.56 -1.34 -6.59
C PRO A 392 16.19 -0.98 -5.15
N GLY A 393 15.12 -1.61 -4.66
CA GLY A 393 14.77 -1.65 -3.24
C GLY A 393 14.32 -0.33 -2.63
N VAL A 394 14.06 0.72 -3.41
CA VAL A 394 13.47 1.94 -2.85
C VAL A 394 12.05 1.63 -2.38
N ILE A 395 11.69 2.13 -1.19
CA ILE A 395 10.34 1.99 -0.65
C ILE A 395 9.75 3.38 -0.46
N LEU A 396 8.63 3.64 -1.11
CA LEU A 396 7.81 4.84 -0.91
C LEU A 396 6.50 4.42 -0.26
N ALA A 397 6.23 4.89 0.96
CA ALA A 397 5.08 4.41 1.72
C ALA A 397 4.28 5.53 2.41
N GLY A 398 2.95 5.46 2.38
CA GLY A 398 2.06 6.31 3.18
C GLY A 398 2.07 7.80 2.80
N VAL A 399 2.28 8.11 1.52
CA VAL A 399 2.32 9.50 1.02
C VAL A 399 1.15 9.80 0.11
N MET A 400 0.64 11.02 0.24
CA MET A 400 -0.29 11.59 -0.73
C MET A 400 0.46 12.56 -1.65
N VAL A 401 0.15 12.59 -2.94
CA VAL A 401 0.72 13.54 -3.90
C VAL A 401 -0.41 14.30 -4.59
N ASP A 402 -0.50 15.59 -4.31
CA ASP A 402 -1.51 16.50 -4.83
C ASP A 402 -0.96 17.23 -6.06
N ALA A 403 -1.72 17.22 -7.16
CA ALA A 403 -1.38 18.02 -8.34
C ALA A 403 -1.61 19.51 -8.08
N GLY A 404 -0.64 20.34 -8.46
CA GLY A 404 -0.73 21.80 -8.37
C GLY A 404 -1.55 22.45 -9.48
N SER A 405 -1.70 23.77 -9.40
CA SER A 405 -2.43 24.58 -10.40
C SER A 405 -1.75 24.61 -11.78
N VAL A 406 -0.43 24.40 -11.82
CA VAL A 406 0.35 24.26 -13.05
C VAL A 406 0.47 22.78 -13.39
N ASN A 407 0.22 22.43 -14.66
CA ASN A 407 0.25 21.04 -15.11
C ASN A 407 1.60 20.38 -14.85
N SER A 408 1.59 19.31 -14.06
CA SER A 408 2.74 18.42 -13.90
C SER A 408 2.72 17.36 -14.99
N PRO A 409 3.83 17.07 -15.68
CA PRO A 409 3.83 15.98 -16.67
C PRO A 409 3.53 14.63 -16.00
N VAL A 410 4.13 14.40 -14.83
CA VAL A 410 3.91 13.22 -13.98
C VAL A 410 3.92 13.69 -12.52
N LEU A 411 3.13 13.08 -11.63
CA LEU A 411 3.22 13.35 -10.17
C LEU A 411 4.25 12.45 -9.48
N VAL A 412 4.22 11.15 -9.75
CA VAL A 412 5.22 10.19 -9.25
C VAL A 412 5.82 9.41 -10.41
N LYS A 413 7.14 9.46 -10.54
CA LYS A 413 7.88 8.71 -11.57
C LYS A 413 8.84 7.70 -10.93
N VAL A 414 8.68 6.43 -11.27
CA VAL A 414 9.48 5.30 -10.77
C VAL A 414 10.40 4.80 -11.88
N GLY A 415 11.70 5.06 -11.77
CA GLY A 415 12.66 4.81 -12.85
C GLY A 415 12.60 5.88 -13.94
N THR A 416 13.70 6.07 -14.66
CA THR A 416 13.83 7.14 -15.65
C THR A 416 13.16 6.82 -16.99
N GLY A 417 12.95 5.53 -17.29
CA GLY A 417 12.48 5.06 -18.60
C GLY A 417 13.56 5.08 -19.69
N ASN A 418 14.84 5.16 -19.30
CA ASN A 418 15.94 5.15 -20.25
C ASN A 418 16.10 3.74 -20.88
N PRO A 419 15.94 3.59 -22.21
CA PRO A 419 16.05 2.28 -22.86
C PRO A 419 17.49 1.72 -22.86
N GLY A 420 18.51 2.54 -22.55
CA GLY A 420 19.92 2.14 -22.46
C GLY A 420 20.34 1.53 -21.13
N LEU A 421 19.43 1.32 -20.17
CA LEU A 421 19.75 0.76 -18.85
C LEU A 421 20.09 -0.74 -18.95
N SER A 422 21.08 -1.18 -18.16
CA SER A 422 21.34 -2.61 -17.95
C SER A 422 20.20 -3.28 -17.18
N ILE A 423 20.09 -4.62 -17.26
CA ILE A 423 19.06 -5.39 -16.55
C ILE A 423 19.01 -5.04 -15.06
N ALA A 424 20.17 -4.99 -14.40
CA ALA A 424 20.26 -4.69 -12.96
C ALA A 424 19.87 -3.24 -12.60
N GLN A 425 19.91 -2.32 -13.56
CA GLN A 425 19.48 -0.93 -13.34
C GLN A 425 17.98 -0.76 -13.56
N ARG A 426 17.33 -1.64 -14.33
CA ARG A 426 15.89 -1.56 -14.57
C ARG A 426 15.07 -2.05 -13.38
N GLY A 427 15.54 -3.07 -12.65
CA GLY A 427 14.87 -3.59 -11.47
C GLY A 427 15.55 -4.81 -10.86
N ASP A 428 14.98 -5.31 -9.76
CA ASP A 428 15.45 -6.50 -9.03
C ASP A 428 14.24 -7.27 -8.47
N ALA A 429 14.00 -8.49 -8.93
CA ALA A 429 12.89 -9.34 -8.50
C ALA A 429 12.94 -9.72 -7.01
N SER A 430 14.15 -9.80 -6.43
CA SER A 430 14.34 -10.13 -5.02
C SER A 430 14.22 -8.91 -4.10
N ASN A 431 14.40 -7.72 -4.68
CA ASN A 431 14.36 -6.46 -3.96
C ASN A 431 13.69 -5.36 -4.81
N PRO A 432 12.40 -5.52 -5.10
CA PRO A 432 11.69 -4.61 -5.97
C PRO A 432 11.64 -3.20 -5.36
N THR A 433 11.60 -2.19 -6.21
CA THR A 433 11.14 -0.87 -5.79
C THR A 433 9.65 -0.96 -5.48
N THR A 434 9.23 -0.50 -4.31
CA THR A 434 7.89 -0.74 -3.77
C THR A 434 7.19 0.57 -3.44
N LEU A 435 5.94 0.71 -3.89
CA LEU A 435 5.03 1.78 -3.50
C LEU A 435 3.91 1.16 -2.65
N LEU A 436 3.67 1.71 -1.45
CA LEU A 436 2.69 1.21 -0.47
C LEU A 436 1.82 2.37 0.03
N ASP A 437 0.50 2.28 -0.04
CA ASP A 437 -0.38 3.37 0.42
C ASP A 437 0.01 4.73 -0.23
N VAL A 438 0.20 4.72 -1.56
CA VAL A 438 0.57 5.91 -2.34
C VAL A 438 -0.67 6.42 -3.06
N PHE A 439 -1.12 7.59 -2.65
CA PHE A 439 -2.37 8.18 -3.13
C PHE A 439 -2.07 9.43 -3.96
N LEU A 440 -2.69 9.55 -5.12
CA LEU A 440 -2.47 10.64 -6.06
C LEU A 440 -3.79 11.34 -6.34
N ARG A 441 -3.83 12.67 -6.19
CA ARG A 441 -5.06 13.45 -6.33
C ARG A 441 -4.88 14.61 -7.29
N VAL A 442 -5.82 14.74 -8.24
CA VAL A 442 -5.87 15.83 -9.22
C VAL A 442 -7.19 16.59 -9.10
N GLY A 443 -7.20 17.67 -8.32
CA GLY A 443 -8.41 18.42 -7.99
C GLY A 443 -8.90 18.14 -6.56
N GLY A 444 -10.06 18.71 -6.17
CA GLY A 444 -10.72 18.43 -4.89
C GLY A 444 -10.57 19.57 -3.88
N PRO A 445 -9.38 19.81 -3.29
CA PRO A 445 -9.16 21.00 -2.45
C PRO A 445 -9.01 22.29 -3.26
N PHE A 446 -8.50 22.18 -4.49
CA PHE A 446 -8.27 23.26 -5.44
C PHE A 446 -8.13 22.70 -6.86
N ALA A 447 -8.08 23.55 -7.88
CA ALA A 447 -7.87 23.10 -9.26
C ALA A 447 -6.43 22.59 -9.46
N GLY A 448 -6.27 21.26 -9.52
CA GLY A 448 -5.01 20.57 -9.78
C GLY A 448 -4.92 20.07 -11.22
N ARG A 449 -3.71 19.98 -11.78
CA ARG A 449 -3.50 19.55 -13.18
C ARG A 449 -2.30 18.61 -13.30
N ALA A 450 -2.50 17.49 -13.98
CA ALA A 450 -1.43 16.57 -14.31
C ALA A 450 -1.65 15.96 -15.70
N THR A 451 -0.62 15.48 -16.38
CA THR A 451 -0.81 14.64 -17.57
C THR A 451 -0.99 13.19 -17.14
N THR A 452 -0.04 12.65 -16.38
CA THR A 452 -0.09 11.31 -15.79
C THR A 452 0.04 11.41 -14.27
N ALA A 453 -0.74 10.64 -13.49
CA ALA A 453 -0.54 10.63 -12.04
C ALA A 453 0.72 9.82 -11.67
N LEU A 454 0.76 8.54 -12.05
CA LEU A 454 1.85 7.61 -11.74
C LEU A 454 2.44 7.01 -13.02
N GLU A 455 3.75 7.15 -13.19
CA GLU A 455 4.52 6.51 -14.27
C GLU A 455 5.53 5.52 -13.68
N VAL A 456 5.44 4.24 -14.06
CA VAL A 456 6.27 3.15 -13.55
C VAL A 456 7.12 2.56 -14.67
N ASN A 457 8.39 2.92 -14.70
CA ASN A 457 9.36 2.46 -15.69
C ASN A 457 10.28 1.35 -15.18
N SER A 458 10.42 1.21 -13.86
CA SER A 458 11.26 0.16 -13.28
C SER A 458 10.62 -1.22 -13.45
N ASP A 459 11.41 -2.17 -13.92
CA ASP A 459 11.04 -3.58 -13.95
C ASP A 459 10.84 -4.08 -12.51
N TYR A 460 10.00 -5.11 -12.34
CA TYR A 460 9.69 -5.75 -11.06
C TYR A 460 9.09 -4.83 -9.98
N ALA A 461 8.71 -3.58 -10.31
CA ALA A 461 8.12 -2.70 -9.32
C ALA A 461 6.88 -3.33 -8.68
N LEU A 462 6.73 -3.15 -7.37
CA LEU A 462 5.57 -3.60 -6.62
C LEU A 462 4.72 -2.39 -6.24
N LEU A 463 3.47 -2.39 -6.67
CA LEU A 463 2.45 -1.39 -6.36
C LEU A 463 1.43 -2.02 -5.41
N ASP A 464 1.34 -1.55 -4.18
CA ASP A 464 0.46 -2.15 -3.17
C ASP A 464 -0.40 -1.09 -2.48
N ASP A 465 -1.72 -1.16 -2.69
CA ASP A 465 -2.68 -0.11 -2.31
C ASP A 465 -2.35 1.25 -2.95
N ILE A 466 -2.63 1.37 -4.24
CA ILE A 466 -2.50 2.62 -5.00
C ILE A 466 -3.89 3.17 -5.28
N TRP A 467 -4.08 4.47 -5.02
CA TRP A 467 -5.24 5.19 -5.52
C TRP A 467 -4.83 6.41 -6.33
N ALA A 468 -5.02 6.33 -7.65
CA ALA A 468 -4.93 7.48 -8.54
C ALA A 468 -6.32 8.04 -8.79
N TRP A 469 -6.58 9.26 -8.34
CA TRP A 469 -7.91 9.87 -8.37
C TRP A 469 -7.87 11.24 -9.04
N ARG A 470 -8.47 11.35 -10.23
CA ARG A 470 -8.88 12.65 -10.74
C ARG A 470 -10.17 13.03 -10.04
N ALA A 471 -10.19 14.15 -9.33
CA ALA A 471 -11.31 14.51 -8.49
C ALA A 471 -12.62 14.63 -9.28
N ASP A 472 -13.68 13.95 -8.81
CA ASP A 472 -15.07 14.05 -9.31
C ASP A 472 -15.91 15.03 -8.48
N HIS A 473 -15.46 15.41 -7.29
CA HIS A 473 -16.13 16.37 -6.41
C HIS A 473 -15.15 17.26 -5.62
N GLY A 474 -15.71 18.28 -4.96
CA GLY A 474 -14.96 19.30 -4.23
C GLY A 474 -14.75 20.59 -5.04
N SER A 475 -13.77 21.38 -4.62
CA SER A 475 -13.36 22.62 -5.29
C SER A 475 -12.43 22.35 -6.47
N GLY A 476 -12.59 23.12 -7.54
CA GLY A 476 -11.68 23.05 -8.69
C GLY A 476 -11.83 21.77 -9.53
N VAL A 477 -13.04 21.24 -9.62
CA VAL A 477 -13.37 20.04 -10.41
C VAL A 477 -14.20 20.40 -11.64
N GLY A 478 -13.99 19.65 -12.71
CA GLY A 478 -14.76 19.71 -13.94
C GLY A 478 -13.87 19.44 -15.14
N TRP A 479 -14.49 19.09 -16.28
CA TRP A 479 -13.77 18.57 -17.44
C TRP A 479 -12.51 19.35 -17.72
N THR A 480 -12.61 20.68 -17.92
CA THR A 480 -11.51 21.61 -18.22
C THR A 480 -10.82 22.26 -17.01
N VAL A 481 -11.28 21.97 -15.79
CA VAL A 481 -10.82 22.62 -14.55
C VAL A 481 -9.65 21.86 -13.94
N ASN A 482 -9.80 20.54 -13.75
CA ASN A 482 -8.76 19.61 -13.29
C ASN A 482 -8.38 18.58 -14.39
N PRO A 483 -7.83 19.02 -15.53
CA PRO A 483 -7.34 18.08 -16.55
C PRO A 483 -6.36 17.06 -15.96
N ALA A 484 -6.68 15.78 -16.17
CA ALA A 484 -5.79 14.65 -15.95
C ALA A 484 -6.02 13.59 -17.02
N GLU A 485 -4.98 13.26 -17.79
CA GLU A 485 -5.15 12.42 -18.99
C GLU A 485 -5.09 10.93 -18.64
N GLN A 486 -4.09 10.47 -17.88
CA GLN A 486 -3.99 9.10 -17.39
C GLN A 486 -3.73 9.02 -15.89
N GLY A 487 -4.22 7.95 -15.25
CA GLY A 487 -3.92 7.66 -13.86
C GLY A 487 -2.59 6.97 -13.72
N VAL A 488 -2.53 5.71 -14.14
CA VAL A 488 -1.35 4.86 -13.97
C VAL A 488 -0.83 4.39 -15.33
N VAL A 489 0.44 4.61 -15.60
CA VAL A 489 1.13 4.11 -16.80
C VAL A 489 2.28 3.22 -16.37
N VAL A 490 2.23 1.94 -16.74
CA VAL A 490 3.23 0.93 -16.42
C VAL A 490 4.01 0.57 -17.67
N ASN A 491 5.28 0.94 -17.71
CA ASN A 491 6.21 0.66 -18.80
C ASN A 491 7.21 -0.46 -18.46
N GLY A 492 7.51 -0.66 -17.16
CA GLY A 492 8.44 -1.71 -16.72
C GLY A 492 7.86 -3.12 -16.86
N ASP A 493 8.73 -4.10 -17.10
CA ASP A 493 8.36 -5.51 -17.18
C ASP A 493 8.22 -6.12 -15.78
N HIS A 494 7.44 -7.20 -15.64
CA HIS A 494 7.26 -7.96 -14.39
C HIS A 494 6.70 -7.14 -13.21
N VAL A 495 6.05 -6.01 -13.48
CA VAL A 495 5.42 -5.19 -12.44
C VAL A 495 4.24 -5.94 -11.84
N THR A 496 4.12 -5.89 -10.52
CA THR A 496 2.97 -6.45 -9.79
C THR A 496 2.19 -5.34 -9.10
N ALA A 497 0.88 -5.34 -9.28
CA ALA A 497 -0.05 -4.47 -8.58
C ALA A 497 -1.03 -5.29 -7.71
N THR A 498 -1.13 -4.98 -6.43
CA THR A 498 -2.07 -5.57 -5.47
C THR A 498 -2.90 -4.45 -4.84
N GLY A 499 -4.18 -4.36 -5.20
CA GLY A 499 -5.04 -3.27 -4.75
C GLY A 499 -4.82 -2.00 -5.57
N LEU A 500 -5.19 -2.03 -6.86
CA LEU A 500 -5.05 -0.89 -7.77
C LEU A 500 -6.39 -0.20 -8.00
N PHE A 501 -6.48 1.06 -7.57
CA PHE A 501 -7.62 1.94 -7.78
C PHE A 501 -7.21 3.09 -8.70
N SER A 502 -7.92 3.30 -9.81
CA SER A 502 -7.63 4.40 -10.74
C SER A 502 -8.89 4.98 -11.35
N GLU A 503 -9.20 6.25 -11.10
CA GLU A 503 -10.54 6.79 -11.34
C GLU A 503 -10.58 8.16 -12.03
N HIS A 504 -11.60 8.31 -12.87
CA HIS A 504 -12.10 9.53 -13.53
C HIS A 504 -11.14 10.25 -14.47
N PHE A 505 -10.04 9.63 -14.89
CA PHE A 505 -9.12 10.23 -15.86
C PHE A 505 -9.79 10.39 -17.22
N ARG A 506 -9.38 11.41 -17.97
CA ARG A 506 -10.01 11.76 -19.25
C ARG A 506 -9.74 10.77 -20.37
N LYS A 507 -8.66 10.01 -20.28
CA LYS A 507 -8.32 8.92 -21.21
C LYS A 507 -8.28 7.59 -20.47
N TYR A 508 -7.43 6.66 -20.90
CA TYR A 508 -7.21 5.41 -20.19
C TYR A 508 -6.79 5.68 -18.74
N ASN A 509 -7.53 5.12 -17.80
CA ASN A 509 -7.25 5.31 -16.38
C ASN A 509 -6.00 4.54 -15.99
N THR A 510 -5.82 3.34 -16.55
CA THR A 510 -4.60 2.54 -16.46
C THR A 510 -4.14 2.09 -17.85
N VAL A 511 -2.84 2.25 -18.13
CA VAL A 511 -2.18 1.75 -19.34
C VAL A 511 -1.02 0.86 -18.94
N TRP A 512 -0.96 -0.34 -19.49
CA TRP A 512 0.07 -1.33 -19.24
C TRP A 512 0.82 -1.69 -20.53
N ASN A 513 2.07 -1.27 -20.60
CA ASN A 513 2.95 -1.43 -21.75
C ASN A 513 4.03 -2.51 -21.54
N GLY A 514 4.39 -2.81 -20.29
CA GLY A 514 5.41 -3.82 -19.95
C GLY A 514 4.90 -5.26 -20.03
N GLU A 515 5.81 -6.20 -20.29
CA GLU A 515 5.54 -7.63 -20.34
C GLU A 515 5.41 -8.25 -18.94
N ASP A 516 4.72 -9.39 -18.88
CA ASP A 516 4.58 -10.22 -17.67
C ASP A 516 4.04 -9.46 -16.45
N GLY A 517 3.20 -8.47 -16.71
CA GLY A 517 2.54 -7.69 -15.68
C GLY A 517 1.44 -8.47 -14.97
N ARG A 518 1.27 -8.24 -13.67
CA ARG A 518 0.20 -8.86 -12.88
C ARG A 518 -0.56 -7.85 -12.04
N THR A 519 -1.89 -7.89 -12.10
CA THR A 519 -2.78 -7.12 -11.23
C THR A 519 -3.68 -8.06 -10.44
N VAL A 520 -3.68 -7.95 -9.12
CA VAL A 520 -4.60 -8.63 -8.22
C VAL A 520 -5.45 -7.55 -7.56
N PHE A 521 -6.75 -7.57 -7.86
CA PHE A 521 -7.73 -6.53 -7.61
C PHE A 521 -7.50 -5.25 -8.43
N TYR A 522 -8.51 -4.87 -9.19
CA TYR A 522 -8.61 -3.56 -9.85
C TYR A 522 -9.99 -2.96 -9.65
N GLN A 523 -10.03 -1.67 -9.33
CA GLN A 523 -11.26 -0.88 -9.31
C GLN A 523 -11.05 0.41 -10.11
N ASN A 524 -12.08 0.75 -10.89
CA ASN A 524 -12.11 1.95 -11.70
C ASN A 524 -13.53 2.51 -11.80
N GLU A 525 -13.61 3.83 -11.82
CA GLU A 525 -14.75 4.57 -12.35
C GLU A 525 -14.29 5.44 -13.52
N LEU A 526 -15.05 5.42 -14.62
CA LEU A 526 -14.84 6.28 -15.79
C LEU A 526 -15.19 7.75 -15.44
N PRO A 527 -14.70 8.76 -16.20
CA PRO A 527 -14.95 10.16 -15.88
C PRO A 527 -16.46 10.48 -15.94
N TYR A 528 -16.96 11.19 -14.93
CA TYR A 528 -18.38 11.57 -14.87
C TYR A 528 -18.74 12.74 -15.77
N ASP A 529 -17.74 13.56 -16.05
CA ASP A 529 -17.88 14.91 -16.57
C ASP A 529 -17.47 15.15 -18.03
N PRO A 530 -17.29 14.16 -18.93
CA PRO A 530 -17.12 14.48 -20.35
C PRO A 530 -18.38 15.22 -20.85
N PRO A 531 -18.22 16.35 -21.59
CA PRO A 531 -19.34 17.22 -21.93
C PRO A 531 -20.25 16.68 -23.04
N ASN A 532 -19.77 15.68 -23.79
CA ASN A 532 -20.49 14.93 -24.82
C ASN A 532 -19.59 13.82 -25.38
N GLN A 533 -20.17 12.90 -26.16
CA GLN A 533 -19.43 11.80 -26.78
C GLN A 533 -18.26 12.27 -27.66
N ALA A 534 -18.42 13.36 -28.41
CA ALA A 534 -17.37 13.85 -29.32
C ALA A 534 -16.11 14.33 -28.57
N ALA A 535 -16.27 14.82 -27.33
CA ALA A 535 -15.16 15.18 -26.46
C ALA A 535 -14.48 13.97 -25.80
N TRP A 536 -15.14 12.82 -25.78
CA TRP A 536 -14.67 11.59 -25.14
C TRP A 536 -14.85 10.38 -26.05
N GLN A 537 -14.03 10.37 -27.11
CA GLN A 537 -13.88 9.28 -28.06
C GLN A 537 -12.50 9.42 -28.72
N HIS A 538 -11.99 8.34 -29.32
CA HIS A 538 -10.73 8.35 -30.05
C HIS A 538 -10.72 7.28 -31.13
N ASP A 539 -10.13 7.55 -32.30
CA ASP A 539 -9.90 6.55 -33.36
C ASP A 539 -11.12 5.67 -33.74
N GLY A 540 -12.33 6.24 -33.63
CA GLY A 540 -13.60 5.52 -33.88
C GLY A 540 -14.12 4.67 -32.71
N VAL A 541 -13.42 4.65 -31.58
CA VAL A 541 -13.80 4.03 -30.30
C VAL A 541 -14.50 5.08 -29.41
N LEU A 542 -15.64 4.69 -28.81
CA LEU A 542 -16.39 5.54 -27.88
C LEU A 542 -15.74 5.46 -26.49
N GLY A 543 -15.39 6.60 -25.92
CA GLY A 543 -14.69 6.67 -24.64
C GLY A 543 -13.28 6.11 -24.64
N TYR A 544 -12.77 5.80 -23.45
CA TYR A 544 -11.50 5.12 -23.19
C TYR A 544 -11.73 4.06 -22.12
N ALA A 545 -11.13 2.89 -22.26
CA ALA A 545 -11.22 1.83 -21.27
C ALA A 545 -10.64 2.26 -19.91
N GLY A 546 -11.16 1.69 -18.82
CA GLY A 546 -10.55 1.84 -17.50
C GLY A 546 -9.13 1.25 -17.50
N TYR A 547 -8.96 0.09 -18.13
CA TYR A 547 -7.70 -0.65 -18.15
C TYR A 547 -7.30 -1.05 -19.58
N LYS A 548 -6.18 -0.54 -20.06
CA LYS A 548 -5.60 -0.86 -21.38
C LYS A 548 -4.30 -1.66 -21.21
N VAL A 549 -4.23 -2.83 -21.82
CA VAL A 549 -2.95 -3.53 -22.07
C VAL A 549 -2.54 -3.25 -23.52
N ALA A 550 -1.30 -2.83 -23.75
CA ALA A 550 -0.81 -2.48 -25.08
C ALA A 550 -0.82 -3.70 -26.02
N ASP A 551 -1.08 -3.46 -27.31
CA ASP A 551 -1.29 -4.53 -28.29
C ASP A 551 -0.04 -5.39 -28.54
N SER A 552 1.13 -4.86 -28.20
CA SER A 552 2.42 -5.55 -28.29
C SER A 552 2.62 -6.59 -27.20
N VAL A 553 1.94 -6.45 -26.05
CA VAL A 553 2.14 -7.30 -24.87
C VAL A 553 1.70 -8.73 -25.15
N ARG A 554 2.52 -9.69 -24.73
CA ARG A 554 2.30 -11.13 -24.93
C ARG A 554 1.91 -11.85 -23.65
N THR A 555 2.35 -11.35 -22.51
CA THR A 555 2.04 -11.94 -21.20
C THR A 555 1.53 -10.86 -20.25
N HIS A 556 0.35 -11.08 -19.67
CA HIS A 556 -0.23 -10.20 -18.66
C HIS A 556 -1.35 -10.94 -17.92
N GLU A 557 -1.52 -10.71 -16.62
CA GLU A 557 -2.64 -11.24 -15.86
C GLU A 557 -3.36 -10.19 -15.01
N LEU A 558 -4.70 -10.23 -15.03
CA LEU A 558 -5.54 -9.46 -14.11
C LEU A 558 -6.54 -10.37 -13.40
N TRP A 559 -6.63 -10.29 -12.07
CA TRP A 559 -7.57 -11.03 -11.23
C TRP A 559 -8.50 -10.09 -10.46
N GLY A 560 -9.82 -10.17 -10.69
CA GLY A 560 -10.84 -9.38 -10.00
C GLY A 560 -10.83 -7.91 -10.42
N GLY A 561 -11.37 -7.60 -11.60
CA GLY A 561 -11.38 -6.24 -12.15
C GLY A 561 -12.79 -5.66 -12.29
N GLY A 562 -13.01 -4.47 -11.75
CA GLY A 562 -14.23 -3.68 -11.93
C GLY A 562 -13.99 -2.37 -12.67
N SER A 563 -14.87 -2.01 -13.62
CA SER A 563 -14.92 -0.68 -14.24
C SER A 563 -16.36 -0.16 -14.30
N TYR A 564 -16.60 1.02 -13.72
CA TYR A 564 -17.93 1.58 -13.50
C TYR A 564 -18.15 2.85 -14.31
N ILE A 565 -19.39 3.13 -14.72
CA ILE A 565 -19.75 4.36 -15.44
C ILE A 565 -20.86 5.14 -14.72
N TYR A 566 -20.66 6.46 -14.66
CA TYR A 566 -21.62 7.44 -14.15
C TYR A 566 -21.46 8.78 -14.86
N THR A 567 -21.60 8.83 -16.19
CA THR A 567 -21.46 10.08 -16.97
C THR A 567 -22.65 11.02 -16.75
N ASN A 568 -22.83 11.53 -15.54
CA ASN A 568 -24.00 12.30 -15.12
C ASN A 568 -24.14 13.65 -15.83
N VAL A 569 -23.05 14.21 -16.37
CA VAL A 569 -23.07 15.44 -17.16
C VAL A 569 -23.73 15.21 -18.53
N ASP A 570 -23.43 14.09 -19.19
CA ASP A 570 -24.14 13.64 -20.38
C ASP A 570 -24.43 12.12 -20.26
N PRO A 571 -25.64 11.77 -19.78
CA PRO A 571 -26.02 10.37 -19.58
C PRO A 571 -26.14 9.55 -20.87
N SER A 572 -26.11 10.19 -22.04
CA SER A 572 -26.19 9.51 -23.35
C SER A 572 -24.86 8.94 -23.84
N ILE A 573 -23.77 9.21 -23.10
CA ILE A 573 -22.43 8.76 -23.47
C ILE A 573 -22.28 7.25 -23.33
N HIS A 574 -21.59 6.68 -24.32
CA HIS A 574 -21.12 5.31 -24.34
C HIS A 574 -19.59 5.26 -24.14
N ALA A 575 -19.16 4.25 -23.40
CA ALA A 575 -17.81 3.69 -23.45
C ALA A 575 -17.89 2.32 -24.13
N THR A 576 -17.11 2.10 -25.18
CA THR A 576 -17.17 0.84 -25.93
C THR A 576 -16.82 -0.37 -25.08
N ARG A 577 -15.92 -0.22 -24.10
CA ARG A 577 -15.47 -1.32 -23.24
C ARG A 577 -14.90 -0.82 -21.91
N GLY A 578 -15.03 -1.63 -20.85
CA GLY A 578 -14.35 -1.38 -19.58
C GLY A 578 -12.86 -1.74 -19.61
N PHE A 579 -12.53 -2.85 -20.29
CA PHE A 579 -11.18 -3.38 -20.43
C PHE A 579 -10.80 -3.55 -21.90
N GLU A 580 -9.56 -3.17 -22.27
CA GLU A 580 -9.05 -3.28 -23.62
C GLU A 580 -7.68 -3.96 -23.65
N VAL A 581 -7.59 -5.16 -24.20
CA VAL A 581 -6.38 -6.01 -24.07
C VAL A 581 -6.13 -6.81 -25.37
N PRO A 582 -4.88 -7.17 -25.71
CA PRO A 582 -4.64 -8.00 -26.88
C PRO A 582 -5.14 -9.44 -26.67
N VAL A 583 -5.67 -10.05 -27.72
CA VAL A 583 -6.12 -11.45 -27.70
C VAL A 583 -4.93 -12.35 -28.03
N THR A 584 -4.21 -12.76 -26.99
CA THR A 584 -3.09 -13.71 -27.09
C THR A 584 -3.16 -14.75 -25.97
N PRO A 585 -2.54 -15.94 -26.11
CA PRO A 585 -2.63 -16.99 -25.09
C PRO A 585 -2.06 -16.63 -23.71
N GLY A 586 -1.15 -15.65 -23.63
CA GLY A 586 -0.47 -15.24 -22.39
C GLY A 586 -1.08 -14.01 -21.72
N VAL A 587 -2.03 -13.32 -22.35
CA VAL A 587 -2.76 -12.20 -21.73
C VAL A 587 -4.08 -12.76 -21.20
N ARG A 588 -4.21 -12.89 -19.88
CA ARG A 588 -5.36 -13.51 -19.21
C ARG A 588 -6.04 -12.54 -18.24
N MET A 589 -7.36 -12.59 -18.22
CA MET A 589 -8.19 -11.82 -17.31
C MET A 589 -9.12 -12.79 -16.60
N HIS A 590 -9.29 -12.60 -15.29
CA HIS A 590 -10.10 -13.43 -14.43
C HIS A 590 -11.05 -12.55 -13.63
N SER A 591 -12.33 -12.92 -13.58
CA SER A 591 -13.35 -12.22 -12.79
C SER A 591 -13.46 -10.73 -13.12
N LEU A 592 -13.79 -10.41 -14.37
CA LEU A 592 -14.06 -9.04 -14.80
C LEU A 592 -15.53 -8.70 -14.64
N LEU A 593 -15.81 -7.43 -14.35
CA LEU A 593 -17.16 -6.89 -14.39
C LEU A 593 -17.19 -5.41 -14.79
N THR A 594 -18.33 -5.00 -15.34
CA THR A 594 -18.68 -3.59 -15.53
C THR A 594 -20.01 -3.27 -14.85
N VAL A 595 -20.17 -2.03 -14.40
CA VAL A 595 -21.39 -1.57 -13.71
C VAL A 595 -21.79 -0.17 -14.21
N GLN A 596 -23.09 0.05 -14.37
CA GLN A 596 -23.66 1.36 -14.63
C GLN A 596 -24.30 1.88 -13.34
N LEU A 597 -23.95 3.10 -12.92
CA LEU A 597 -24.34 3.67 -11.62
C LEU A 597 -25.46 4.71 -11.73
N GLY A 598 -26.19 4.75 -12.85
CA GLY A 598 -27.35 5.62 -13.08
C GLY A 598 -27.23 6.54 -14.30
N ALA A 599 -26.04 6.75 -14.86
CA ALA A 599 -25.83 7.51 -16.09
C ALA A 599 -24.74 6.91 -16.99
N GLY A 600 -24.91 7.03 -18.31
CA GLY A 600 -23.98 6.47 -19.30
C GLY A 600 -24.20 4.99 -19.58
N THR A 601 -23.44 4.45 -20.55
CA THR A 601 -23.43 3.03 -20.94
C THR A 601 -21.99 2.52 -21.12
N ILE A 602 -21.72 1.29 -20.68
CA ILE A 602 -20.54 0.53 -21.15
C ILE A 602 -21.04 -0.60 -22.05
N ASP A 603 -20.59 -0.65 -23.31
CA ASP A 603 -21.12 -1.59 -24.30
C ASP A 603 -20.64 -3.03 -24.08
N HIS A 604 -19.39 -3.20 -23.59
CA HIS A 604 -18.77 -4.49 -23.34
C HIS A 604 -17.91 -4.50 -22.07
N VAL A 605 -17.80 -5.66 -21.43
CA VAL A 605 -16.91 -5.81 -20.27
C VAL A 605 -15.46 -5.69 -20.75
N VAL A 606 -15.02 -6.60 -21.61
CA VAL A 606 -13.65 -6.65 -22.13
C VAL A 606 -13.66 -6.83 -23.64
N ASN A 607 -12.90 -6.01 -24.35
CA ASN A 607 -12.91 -5.94 -25.80
C ASN A 607 -14.33 -5.85 -26.36
N ASP A 608 -14.78 -6.90 -27.07
CA ASP A 608 -16.11 -7.02 -27.65
C ASP A 608 -16.95 -8.12 -26.92
N THR A 609 -16.56 -8.47 -25.68
CA THR A 609 -17.13 -9.56 -24.88
C THR A 609 -17.77 -9.05 -23.59
N GLY A 610 -18.88 -9.67 -23.20
CA GLY A 610 -19.71 -9.25 -22.07
C GLY A 610 -20.88 -8.40 -22.53
N ALA A 611 -22.00 -8.49 -21.81
CA ALA A 611 -23.20 -7.71 -22.11
C ALA A 611 -22.98 -6.23 -21.75
N ALA A 612 -23.73 -5.35 -22.42
CA ALA A 612 -23.74 -3.94 -22.08
C ALA A 612 -24.35 -3.70 -20.69
N VAL A 613 -23.94 -2.61 -20.04
CA VAL A 613 -24.58 -2.06 -18.85
C VAL A 613 -25.09 -0.66 -19.18
N ASP A 614 -26.40 -0.52 -19.29
CA ASP A 614 -27.12 0.71 -19.71
C ASP A 614 -28.14 1.18 -18.67
N GLY A 615 -28.13 0.57 -17.48
CA GLY A 615 -29.09 0.83 -16.41
C GLY A 615 -30.37 -0.01 -16.48
N THR A 616 -30.47 -0.99 -17.38
CA THR A 616 -31.61 -1.93 -17.46
C THR A 616 -31.30 -3.30 -16.83
N PRO A 617 -32.26 -3.93 -16.11
CA PRO A 617 -33.56 -3.40 -15.67
C PRO A 617 -33.45 -2.35 -14.55
N SER A 618 -32.28 -2.20 -13.92
CA SER A 618 -31.99 -1.13 -12.96
C SER A 618 -30.48 -0.85 -12.89
N PRO A 619 -30.05 0.36 -12.47
CA PRO A 619 -28.65 0.65 -12.17
C PRO A 619 -28.05 -0.30 -11.11
N GLY A 620 -26.74 -0.45 -11.13
CA GLY A 620 -25.97 -1.24 -10.15
C GLY A 620 -25.94 -2.74 -10.41
N ILE A 621 -26.56 -3.23 -11.50
CA ILE A 621 -26.47 -4.63 -11.91
C ILE A 621 -25.20 -4.84 -12.75
N PRO A 622 -24.28 -5.73 -12.33
CA PRO A 622 -23.04 -5.95 -13.07
C PRO A 622 -23.24 -6.83 -14.31
N SER A 623 -22.54 -6.51 -15.39
CA SER A 623 -22.20 -7.47 -16.45
C SER A 623 -20.86 -8.11 -16.12
N THR A 624 -20.72 -9.42 -16.32
CA THR A 624 -19.53 -10.17 -15.87
C THR A 624 -18.92 -11.01 -16.96
N VAL A 625 -17.59 -11.16 -16.92
CA VAL A 625 -16.80 -12.10 -17.73
C VAL A 625 -15.85 -12.84 -16.80
N VAL A 626 -16.08 -14.15 -16.64
CA VAL A 626 -15.32 -14.98 -15.68
C VAL A 626 -13.87 -15.18 -16.12
N SER A 627 -13.62 -15.30 -17.42
CA SER A 627 -12.28 -15.49 -17.99
C SER A 627 -12.19 -14.90 -19.39
N PHE A 628 -11.02 -14.39 -19.76
CA PHE A 628 -10.73 -13.84 -21.09
C PHE A 628 -9.22 -13.88 -21.43
N PRO A 629 -8.81 -14.04 -22.70
CA PRO A 629 -9.61 -14.63 -23.76
C PRO A 629 -9.84 -16.12 -23.50
#